data_AF-A0A3S0RYP2-F1
#
_entry.id   AF-A0A3S0RYP2-F1
#
_cell.length_a   1.000
_cell.length_b   1.000
_cell.length_c   1.000
_cell.angle_alpha   90.00
_cell.angle_beta   90.00
_cell.angle_gamma   90.00
#
_symmetry.space_group_name_H-M   'P 1'
#
loop_
_entity.id
_entity.type
_entity.pdbx_description
1 polymer ?
#
loop_
_entity_poly.entity_id
_entity_poly.type
_entity_poly.pdbx_seq_one_letter_code
_entity_poly.pdbx_strand_id
1 'polypeptide(L)'
;MRRALVLAVALDMAGSAAAFADSDVPGADWMPEDQVIQKLEAAGYTNVTGLQADDGHWEGKGVRNGVITEFEVNPHTGELLKEEVDRD
;
A
#
# COMPACT_ATOMS: atom_id res chain seq x y z
N MET A 1 -22.93 18.92 -5.61
CA MET A 1 -22.20 20.12 -6.07
C MET A 1 -21.35 20.67 -4.93
N ARG A 2 -20.03 20.50 -4.99
CA ARG A 2 -19.07 21.23 -4.13
C ARG A 2 -17.67 21.20 -4.77
N ARG A 3 -17.42 22.29 -5.50
CA ARG A 3 -16.14 23.00 -5.71
C ARG A 3 -14.98 22.23 -6.36
N ALA A 4 -14.88 22.46 -7.66
CA ALA A 4 -13.65 22.40 -8.42
C ALA A 4 -12.58 23.33 -7.82
N LEU A 5 -11.33 22.85 -7.79
CA LEU A 5 -10.14 23.68 -7.81
C LEU A 5 -9.24 23.15 -8.93
N VAL A 6 -9.17 23.95 -9.99
CA VAL A 6 -8.19 23.81 -11.06
C VAL A 6 -6.88 24.37 -10.53
N LEU A 7 -5.80 23.59 -10.60
CA LEU A 7 -4.46 24.14 -10.69
C LEU A 7 -3.83 23.58 -11.97
N ALA A 8 -3.72 24.46 -12.96
CA ALA A 8 -2.89 24.24 -14.13
C ALA A 8 -1.44 24.53 -13.74
N VAL A 9 -0.55 23.56 -13.94
CA VAL A 9 0.89 23.81 -14.09
C VAL A 9 1.31 23.10 -15.37
N ALA A 10 1.56 23.89 -16.40
CA ALA A 10 2.28 23.46 -17.59
C ALA A 10 3.76 23.79 -17.37
N LEU A 11 4.63 22.78 -17.49
CA LEU A 11 6.05 23.01 -17.76
C LEU A 11 6.60 21.81 -18.56
N ASP A 12 6.76 22.03 -19.87
CA ASP A 12 7.49 21.14 -20.77
C ASP A 12 9.00 21.28 -20.53
N MET A 13 9.67 20.21 -20.12
CA MET A 13 11.12 20.03 -20.30
C MET A 13 11.43 18.55 -20.58
N ALA A 14 12.03 18.32 -21.76
CA ALA A 14 12.50 17.03 -22.25
C ALA A 14 13.75 16.53 -21.49
N GLY A 15 13.85 15.22 -21.27
CA GLY A 15 15.13 14.55 -20.97
C GLY A 15 15.08 13.28 -20.12
N SER A 16 15.06 12.14 -20.81
CA SER A 16 15.84 10.91 -20.50
C SER A 16 15.40 9.94 -19.38
N ALA A 17 15.59 8.67 -19.73
CA ALA A 17 15.47 7.42 -18.97
C ALA A 17 14.04 6.91 -18.77
N ALA A 18 13.81 5.69 -19.26
CA ALA A 18 12.57 4.95 -19.07
C ALA A 18 12.18 4.94 -17.59
N ALA A 19 11.10 5.65 -17.26
CA ALA A 19 10.36 5.40 -16.04
C ALA A 19 9.73 4.02 -16.21
N PHE A 20 10.45 2.97 -15.85
CA PHE A 20 9.83 1.72 -15.47
C PHE A 20 9.13 2.01 -14.15
N ALA A 21 7.93 2.58 -14.23
CA ALA A 21 6.95 2.51 -13.17
C ALA A 21 6.47 1.06 -13.16
N ASP A 22 7.29 0.19 -12.57
CA ASP A 22 6.84 -1.12 -12.11
C ASP A 22 6.79 -1.01 -10.59
N SER A 23 5.80 -0.25 -10.11
CA SER A 23 5.58 0.02 -8.69
C SER A 23 4.91 -1.16 -7.98
N ASP A 24 4.42 -2.14 -8.75
CA ASP A 24 3.50 -3.19 -8.28
C ASP A 24 4.23 -4.53 -8.04
N VAL A 25 5.56 -4.55 -8.15
CA VAL A 25 6.39 -5.73 -7.88
C VAL A 25 7.20 -5.50 -6.61
N PRO A 26 7.21 -6.44 -5.65
CA PRO A 26 8.02 -6.28 -4.45
C PRO A 26 9.51 -6.12 -4.77
N GLY A 27 10.17 -5.19 -4.09
CA GLY A 27 11.62 -5.03 -4.16
C GLY A 27 12.36 -6.28 -3.66
N ALA A 28 13.56 -6.54 -4.18
CA ALA A 28 14.36 -7.71 -3.80
C ALA A 28 14.76 -7.73 -2.30
N ASP A 29 14.74 -6.57 -1.64
CA ASP A 29 15.04 -6.36 -0.23
C ASP A 29 13.78 -6.16 0.63
N TRP A 30 12.59 -6.37 0.06
CA TRP A 30 11.34 -6.34 0.79
C TRP A 30 11.18 -7.59 1.65
N MET A 31 10.49 -7.41 2.77
CA MET A 31 10.04 -8.49 3.61
C MET A 31 9.16 -9.45 2.80
N PRO A 32 9.42 -10.77 2.84
CA PRO A 32 8.55 -11.74 2.18
C PRO A 32 7.11 -11.68 2.71
N GLU A 33 6.13 -11.95 1.84
CA GLU A 33 4.70 -11.94 2.18
C GLU A 33 4.39 -12.68 3.49
N ASP A 34 4.90 -13.89 3.66
CA ASP A 34 4.67 -14.71 4.87
C ASP A 34 5.11 -13.99 6.17
N GLN A 35 6.19 -13.21 6.12
CA GLN A 35 6.65 -12.45 7.29
C GLN A 35 5.78 -11.23 7.57
N VAL A 36 5.25 -10.60 6.51
CA VAL A 36 4.29 -9.49 6.65
C VAL A 36 2.99 -10.01 7.26
N ILE A 37 2.49 -11.15 6.78
CA ILE A 37 1.29 -11.81 7.32
C ILE A 37 1.48 -12.13 8.80
N GLN A 38 2.61 -12.72 9.21
CA GLN A 38 2.91 -13.00 10.62
C GLN A 38 2.89 -11.73 11.49
N LYS A 39 3.39 -10.61 10.98
CA LYS A 39 3.35 -9.33 11.71
C LYS A 39 1.94 -8.77 11.83
N LEU A 40 1.14 -8.88 10.77
CA LEU A 40 -0.27 -8.48 10.79
C LEU A 40 -1.07 -9.34 11.78
N GLU A 41 -0.85 -10.65 11.80
CA GLU A 41 -1.46 -11.57 12.77
C GLU A 41 -1.07 -11.18 14.21
N ALA A 42 0.20 -10.88 14.46
CA ALA A 42 0.66 -10.40 15.76
C ALA A 42 0.05 -9.03 16.15
N ALA A 43 -0.33 -8.20 15.17
CA ALA A 43 -1.02 -6.94 15.37
C ALA A 43 -2.56 -7.09 15.53
N GLY A 44 -3.06 -8.32 15.50
CA GLY A 44 -4.47 -8.67 15.71
C GLY A 44 -5.31 -8.72 14.44
N TYR A 45 -4.70 -8.72 13.25
CA TYR A 45 -5.39 -9.02 12.02
C TYR A 45 -5.64 -10.53 11.88
N THR A 46 -6.72 -10.86 11.18
CA THR A 46 -7.07 -12.22 10.78
C THR A 46 -7.55 -12.20 9.35
N ASN A 47 -7.60 -13.34 8.67
CA ASN A 47 -8.10 -13.44 7.29
C ASN A 47 -7.43 -12.40 6.36
N VAL A 48 -6.10 -12.33 6.40
CA VAL A 48 -5.31 -11.44 5.52
C VAL A 48 -5.42 -11.96 4.09
N THR A 49 -5.78 -11.07 3.16
CA THR A 49 -6.01 -11.37 1.74
C THR A 49 -5.56 -10.22 0.86
N GLY A 50 -5.21 -10.53 -0.39
CA GLY A 50 -4.84 -9.51 -1.38
C GLY A 50 -3.57 -8.74 -1.03
N LEU A 51 -2.64 -9.39 -0.32
CA LEU A 51 -1.34 -8.77 -0.02
C LEU A 51 -0.56 -8.61 -1.33
N GLN A 52 -0.28 -7.37 -1.71
CA GLN A 52 0.40 -7.02 -2.96
C GLN A 52 1.38 -5.88 -2.73
N ALA A 53 2.41 -5.78 -3.58
CA ALA A 53 3.20 -4.56 -3.63
C ALA A 53 2.41 -3.51 -4.39
N ASP A 54 2.28 -2.33 -3.81
CA ASP A 54 1.72 -1.15 -4.46
C ASP A 54 2.44 0.09 -3.93
N ASP A 55 2.73 1.05 -4.81
CA ASP A 55 3.31 2.36 -4.46
C ASP A 55 4.41 2.33 -3.37
N GLY A 56 5.31 1.36 -3.43
CA GLY A 56 6.45 1.24 -2.52
C GLY A 56 6.14 0.65 -1.14
N HIS A 57 5.00 0.00 -0.95
CA HIS A 57 4.61 -0.67 0.29
C HIS A 57 3.85 -1.97 0.03
N TRP A 58 3.64 -2.76 1.08
CA TRP A 58 2.69 -3.87 1.05
C TRP A 58 1.30 -3.34 1.34
N GLU A 59 0.36 -3.55 0.43
CA GLU A 59 -1.05 -3.23 0.61
C GLU A 59 -1.87 -4.53 0.72
N GLY A 60 -2.92 -4.54 1.53
CA GLY A 60 -3.86 -5.66 1.57
C GLY A 60 -5.04 -5.41 2.49
N LYS A 61 -5.90 -6.42 2.61
CA LYS A 61 -7.09 -6.37 3.47
C LYS A 61 -7.05 -7.47 4.52
N GLY A 62 -7.55 -7.17 5.70
CA GLY A 62 -7.72 -8.15 6.77
C GLY A 62 -8.86 -7.79 7.70
N VAL A 63 -9.27 -8.74 8.53
CA VAL A 63 -10.27 -8.51 9.58
C VAL A 63 -9.57 -8.11 10.86
N ARG A 64 -9.92 -6.94 11.38
CA ARG A 64 -9.46 -6.44 12.69
C ARG A 64 -10.65 -5.97 13.49
N ASN A 65 -10.76 -6.43 14.74
CA ASN A 65 -11.90 -6.15 15.62
C ASN A 65 -13.28 -6.47 14.97
N GLY A 66 -13.33 -7.49 14.12
CA GLY A 66 -14.56 -7.92 13.44
C GLY A 66 -14.97 -7.08 12.23
N VAL A 67 -14.11 -6.16 11.76
CA VAL A 67 -14.38 -5.31 10.59
C VAL A 67 -13.27 -5.49 9.55
N ILE A 68 -13.64 -5.48 8.26
CA ILE A 68 -12.68 -5.49 7.16
C ILE A 68 -11.93 -4.15 7.17
N THR A 69 -10.61 -4.23 7.16
CA THR A 69 -9.71 -3.09 7.22
C THR A 69 -8.63 -3.28 6.17
N GLU A 70 -8.50 -2.30 5.29
CA GLU A 70 -7.37 -2.14 4.39
C GLU A 70 -6.18 -1.60 5.17
N PHE A 71 -4.99 -2.07 4.83
CA PHE A 71 -3.76 -1.68 5.49
C PHE A 71 -2.65 -1.45 4.47
N GLU A 72 -1.70 -0.60 4.87
CA GLU A 72 -0.42 -0.44 4.20
C GLU A 72 0.69 -0.75 5.20
N VAL A 73 1.72 -1.49 4.79
CA VAL A 73 2.83 -1.93 5.63
C VAL A 73 4.16 -1.55 5.00
N ASN A 74 5.05 -0.98 5.81
CA ASN A 74 6.42 -0.68 5.43
C ASN A 74 7.12 -1.97 5.00
N PRO A 75 7.66 -2.05 3.78
CA PRO A 75 8.15 -3.32 3.25
C PRO A 75 9.46 -3.78 3.88
N HIS A 76 10.22 -2.90 4.55
CA HIS A 76 11.49 -3.26 5.17
C HIS A 76 11.36 -3.47 6.68
N THR A 77 10.53 -2.66 7.35
CA THR A 77 10.37 -2.73 8.81
C THR A 77 9.16 -3.55 9.23
N GLY A 78 8.17 -3.75 8.36
CA GLY A 78 6.90 -4.39 8.69
C GLY A 78 6.02 -3.54 9.61
N GLU A 79 6.30 -2.24 9.72
CA GLU A 79 5.47 -1.30 10.47
C GLU A 79 4.21 -0.92 9.69
N LEU A 80 3.10 -0.82 10.40
CA LEU A 80 1.83 -0.39 9.83
C LEU A 80 1.90 1.11 9.50
N LEU A 81 1.71 1.45 8.23
CA LEU A 81 1.75 2.82 7.71
C LEU A 81 0.36 3.45 7.71
N LYS A 82 -0.65 2.67 7.32
CA LYS A 82 -2.04 3.12 7.21
C LYS A 82 -2.99 1.99 7.62
N GLU A 83 -4.13 2.38 8.19
CA GLU A 83 -5.32 1.53 8.38
C GLU A 83 -6.55 2.30 7.95
N GLU A 84 -7.39 1.68 7.12
CA GLU A 84 -8.68 2.24 6.70
C GLU A 84 -9.77 1.17 6.79
N VAL A 85 -10.82 1.45 7.55
CA VAL A 85 -11.96 0.53 7.64
C VAL A 85 -12.70 0.54 6.31
N ASP A 86 -12.84 -0.63 5.70
CA ASP A 86 -13.56 -0.80 4.45
C ASP A 86 -15.06 -0.63 4.70
N ARG A 87 -15.62 0.46 4.17
CA ARG A 87 -17.04 0.85 4.34
C ARG A 87 -17.65 1.02 2.95
N ASP A 88 -18.14 -0.08 2.39
CA ASP A 88 -19.01 -0.07 1.21
C ASP A 88 -20.29 0.77 1.42
#